data_AF-A0A1M4YBJ5-F1
#
_entry.id   AF-A0A1M4YBJ5-F1
#
_cell.length_a   1.000
_cell.length_b   1.000
_cell.length_c   1.000
_cell.angle_alpha   90.00
_cell.angle_beta   90.00
_cell.angle_gamma   90.00
#
_symmetry.space_group_name_H-M   'P 1'
#
loop_
_entity.id
_entity.type
_entity.pdbx_description
1 polymer ?
#
loop_
_entity_poly.entity_id
_entity_poly.type
_entity_poly.pdbx_seq_one_letter_code
_entity_poly.pdbx_strand_id
1 'polypeptide(L)'
;MGGNGPDKTIEEIAATFQTMMIWSIHPKYLDRVGLVALWRETLLAKHVLKGKTKGYVNHPQLKRFKACSHPLQAINQYLEEVYKEAQARQYNFDDTKFESIPGQLLLPVTEGQVKYEFSHLLKKLRERDIVRYNAFVGTGIIDVHKIFMMVPGSIEPWELLS
;
A
#
# COMPACT_ATOMS: atom_id res chain seq x y z
N MET A 1 3.00 26.54 -11.84
CA MET A 1 1.56 26.28 -11.64
C MET A 1 1.33 24.79 -11.76
N GLY A 2 1.54 24.04 -10.68
CA GLY A 2 1.30 22.60 -10.65
C GLY A 2 -0.17 22.36 -10.34
N GLY A 3 -0.91 21.79 -11.28
CA GLY A 3 -2.32 21.50 -11.11
C GLY A 3 -2.54 20.52 -9.96
N ASN A 4 -3.15 21.00 -8.88
CA ASN A 4 -3.92 20.16 -7.98
C ASN A 4 -5.09 19.60 -8.81
N GLY A 5 -4.98 18.34 -9.22
CA GLY A 5 -6.19 17.59 -9.52
C GLY A 5 -7.00 17.47 -8.24
N PRO A 6 -8.33 17.66 -8.27
CA PRO A 6 -9.16 17.56 -7.07
C PRO A 6 -8.93 16.20 -6.38
N ASP A 7 -8.78 16.22 -5.06
CA ASP A 7 -8.72 15.01 -4.25
C ASP A 7 -10.09 14.31 -4.39
N LYS A 8 -10.08 13.17 -5.08
CA LYS A 8 -11.30 12.40 -5.34
C LYS A 8 -11.96 11.98 -4.03
N THR A 9 -13.29 12.04 -3.97
CA THR A 9 -14.06 11.54 -2.81
C THR A 9 -13.84 10.03 -2.64
N ILE A 10 -14.16 9.49 -1.45
CA ILE A 10 -14.02 8.05 -1.19
C ILE A 10 -14.93 7.23 -2.10
N GLU A 11 -16.10 7.77 -2.44
CA GLU A 11 -17.03 7.19 -3.40
C GLU A 11 -16.45 7.17 -4.82
N GLU A 12 -15.80 8.26 -5.25
CA GLU A 12 -15.10 8.33 -6.54
C GLU A 12 -13.89 7.41 -6.59
N ILE A 13 -13.11 7.33 -5.51
CA ILE A 13 -12.03 6.35 -5.33
C ILE A 13 -12.61 4.95 -5.51
N ALA A 14 -13.62 4.57 -4.72
CA ALA A 14 -14.26 3.26 -4.78
C ALA A 14 -14.81 2.89 -6.16
N ALA A 15 -15.32 3.86 -6.93
CA ALA A 15 -15.85 3.68 -8.27
C ALA A 15 -14.76 3.54 -9.36
N THR A 16 -13.52 3.93 -9.10
CA THR A 16 -12.43 3.85 -10.10
C THR A 16 -11.55 2.60 -9.97
N PHE A 17 -11.63 1.84 -8.88
CA PHE A 17 -10.82 0.63 -8.67
C PHE A 17 -11.58 -0.61 -9.11
N GLN A 18 -11.03 -1.39 -10.05
CA GLN A 18 -11.49 -2.77 -10.27
C GLN A 18 -10.84 -3.76 -9.27
N THR A 19 -9.72 -3.38 -8.62
CA THR A 19 -9.04 -4.15 -7.55
C THR A 19 -8.24 -3.20 -6.65
N MET A 20 -8.23 -3.41 -5.33
CA MET A 20 -7.41 -2.67 -4.35
C MET A 20 -6.09 -3.42 -4.10
N MET A 21 -4.96 -2.72 -4.06
CA MET A 21 -3.62 -3.26 -3.80
C MET A 21 -2.85 -2.43 -2.76
N ILE A 22 -2.82 -2.95 -1.54
CA ILE A 22 -1.95 -2.48 -0.47
C ILE A 22 -0.66 -3.30 -0.53
N TRP A 23 0.45 -2.65 -0.88
CA TRP A 23 1.74 -3.32 -1.03
C TRP A 23 2.40 -3.62 0.32
N SER A 24 2.98 -4.79 0.49
CA SER A 24 3.87 -5.14 1.60
C SER A 24 5.32 -4.72 1.39
N ILE A 25 5.73 -4.49 0.15
CA ILE A 25 7.04 -3.90 -0.18
C ILE A 25 7.12 -2.42 0.22
N HIS A 26 8.33 -1.94 0.48
CA HIS A 26 8.57 -0.55 0.85
C HIS A 26 8.13 0.42 -0.27
N PRO A 27 7.43 1.53 0.02
CA PRO A 27 6.90 2.44 -1.00
C PRO A 27 7.99 3.12 -1.86
N LYS A 28 9.25 3.12 -1.39
CA LYS A 28 10.45 3.53 -2.15
C LYS A 28 10.55 2.92 -3.56
N TYR A 29 10.04 1.71 -3.75
CA TYR A 29 10.11 1.01 -5.03
C TYR A 29 9.07 1.51 -6.04
N LEU A 30 7.94 2.06 -5.57
CA LEU A 30 6.83 2.46 -6.44
C LEU A 30 7.21 3.65 -7.34
N ASP A 31 6.72 3.67 -8.56
CA ASP A 31 6.71 4.84 -9.42
C ASP A 31 5.70 5.90 -8.93
N ARG A 32 5.63 7.03 -9.63
CA ARG A 32 4.66 8.09 -9.31
C ARG A 32 3.23 7.58 -9.33
N VAL A 33 2.86 6.79 -10.34
CA VAL A 33 1.47 6.29 -10.49
C VAL A 33 1.16 5.30 -9.37
N GLY A 34 2.08 4.37 -9.09
CA GLY A 34 1.93 3.40 -8.00
C GLY A 34 1.81 4.05 -6.63
N LEU A 35 2.61 5.08 -6.33
CA LEU A 35 2.58 5.76 -5.03
C LEU A 35 1.26 6.52 -4.80
N VAL A 36 0.76 7.23 -5.82
CA VAL A 36 -0.52 7.95 -5.75
C VAL A 36 -1.69 6.97 -5.64
N ALA A 37 -1.66 5.85 -6.36
CA ALA A 37 -2.66 4.81 -6.24
C ALA A 37 -2.66 4.19 -4.84
N LEU A 38 -1.48 3.81 -4.32
CA LEU A 38 -1.34 3.23 -2.99
C LEU A 38 -1.93 4.13 -1.90
N TRP A 39 -1.67 5.44 -1.96
CA TRP A 39 -2.25 6.40 -1.02
C TRP A 39 -3.78 6.34 -1.02
N ARG A 40 -4.41 6.47 -2.19
CA ARG A 40 -5.87 6.47 -2.34
C ARG A 40 -6.51 5.15 -1.93
N GLU A 41 -5.91 4.03 -2.32
CA GLU A 41 -6.38 2.69 -1.98
C GLU A 41 -6.26 2.40 -0.48
N THR A 42 -5.20 2.88 0.16
CA THR A 42 -5.02 2.74 1.62
C THR A 42 -6.00 3.62 2.39
N LEU A 43 -6.33 4.82 1.89
CA LEU A 43 -7.40 5.63 2.47
C LEU A 43 -8.75 4.91 2.38
N LEU A 44 -9.09 4.33 1.23
CA LEU A 44 -10.28 3.50 1.10
C LEU A 44 -10.27 2.33 2.09
N ALA A 45 -9.14 1.63 2.24
CA ALA A 45 -8.96 0.58 3.23
C ALA A 45 -9.22 1.06 4.66
N LYS A 46 -8.70 2.25 5.04
CA LYS A 46 -9.00 2.88 6.33
C LYS A 46 -10.50 3.14 6.50
N HIS A 47 -11.20 3.62 5.47
CA HIS A 47 -12.64 3.81 5.52
C HIS A 47 -13.41 2.50 5.67
N VAL A 48 -12.97 1.44 5.00
CA VAL A 48 -13.54 0.09 5.16
C VAL A 48 -13.36 -0.40 6.59
N LEU A 49 -12.17 -0.24 7.17
CA LEU A 49 -11.89 -0.63 8.57
C LEU A 49 -12.66 0.22 9.59
N LYS A 50 -13.03 1.46 9.26
CA LYS A 50 -13.93 2.32 10.06
C LYS A 50 -15.42 1.95 9.88
N GLY A 51 -15.76 0.96 9.04
CA GLY A 51 -17.15 0.60 8.75
C GLY A 51 -17.91 1.66 7.93
N LYS A 52 -17.20 2.54 7.23
CA LYS A 52 -17.79 3.65 6.46
C LYS A 52 -18.12 3.30 5.01
N THR A 53 -17.88 2.05 4.58
CA THR A 53 -18.13 1.60 3.21
C THR A 53 -19.06 0.39 3.17
N LYS A 54 -19.84 0.26 2.09
CA LYS A 54 -20.62 -0.95 1.79
C LYS A 54 -19.81 -1.94 0.92
N GLY A 55 -18.99 -1.41 0.02
CA GLY A 55 -18.09 -2.20 -0.84
C GLY A 55 -16.75 -2.50 -0.18
N TYR A 56 -16.01 -3.47 -0.74
CA TYR A 56 -14.65 -3.87 -0.33
C TYR A 56 -14.51 -4.41 1.09
N VAL A 57 -15.61 -4.59 1.82
CA VAL A 57 -15.60 -5.07 3.21
C VAL A 57 -14.94 -6.43 3.35
N ASN A 58 -15.05 -7.30 2.34
CA ASN A 58 -14.45 -8.64 2.34
C ASN A 58 -13.16 -8.72 1.51
N HIS A 59 -12.55 -7.56 1.18
CA HIS A 59 -11.36 -7.54 0.35
C HIS A 59 -10.24 -8.38 0.98
N PRO A 60 -9.66 -9.36 0.25
CA PRO A 60 -8.75 -10.33 0.84
C PRO A 60 -7.52 -9.70 1.51
N GLN A 61 -6.96 -8.63 0.94
CA GLN A 61 -5.81 -7.93 1.52
C GLN A 61 -6.11 -7.19 2.84
N LEU A 62 -7.38 -6.94 3.17
CA LEU A 62 -7.76 -6.35 4.46
C LEU A 62 -7.73 -7.38 5.58
N LYS A 63 -7.73 -8.69 5.27
CA LYS A 63 -7.73 -9.75 6.29
C LYS A 63 -6.56 -9.59 7.27
N ARG A 64 -5.36 -9.27 6.79
CA ARG A 64 -4.18 -9.06 7.65
C ARG A 64 -4.32 -7.86 8.61
N PHE A 65 -4.97 -6.79 8.17
CA PHE A 65 -5.25 -5.64 9.03
C PHE A 65 -6.35 -5.97 10.06
N LYS A 66 -7.42 -6.66 9.63
CA LYS A 66 -8.52 -7.08 10.49
C LYS A 66 -8.12 -8.11 11.54
N ALA A 67 -7.13 -8.96 11.24
CA ALA A 67 -6.59 -9.94 12.18
C ALA A 67 -5.69 -9.31 13.26
N CYS A 68 -5.26 -8.05 13.08
CA CYS A 68 -4.52 -7.31 14.09
C CYS A 68 -5.42 -6.93 15.27
N SER A 69 -4.85 -6.89 16.48
CA SER A 69 -5.55 -6.38 17.68
C SER A 69 -5.97 -4.91 17.56
N HIS A 70 -5.25 -4.13 16.76
CA HIS A 70 -5.52 -2.69 16.56
C HIS A 70 -5.53 -2.32 15.06
N PRO A 71 -6.56 -2.73 14.29
CA PRO A 71 -6.60 -2.54 12.83
C PRO A 71 -6.50 -1.08 12.37
N LEU A 72 -7.14 -0.16 13.10
CA LEU A 72 -7.09 1.27 12.80
C LEU A 72 -5.72 1.89 13.08
N GLN A 73 -5.01 1.41 14.10
CA GLN A 73 -3.64 1.84 14.33
C GLN A 73 -2.73 1.34 13.22
N ALA A 74 -2.85 0.06 12.82
CA ALA A 74 -2.02 -0.51 11.77
C ALA A 74 -2.17 0.22 10.43
N ILE A 75 -3.40 0.55 10.01
CA ILE A 75 -3.62 1.27 8.75
C ILE A 75 -3.18 2.74 8.82
N ASN A 76 -3.26 3.38 9.99
CA ASN A 76 -2.73 4.74 10.17
C ASN A 76 -1.19 4.75 10.11
N GLN A 77 -0.51 3.79 10.74
CA GLN A 77 0.95 3.63 10.65
C GLN A 77 1.39 3.29 9.22
N TYR A 78 0.57 2.54 8.47
CA TYR A 78 0.80 2.33 7.05
C TYR A 78 0.74 3.65 6.26
N LEU A 79 -0.33 4.42 6.42
CA LEU A 79 -0.50 5.71 5.76
C LEU A 79 0.62 6.69 6.10
N GLU A 80 1.05 6.72 7.36
CA GLU A 80 2.13 7.60 7.81
C GLU A 80 3.45 7.34 7.07
N GLU A 81 3.81 6.08 6.83
CA GLU A 81 5.04 5.74 6.11
C GLU A 81 4.92 6.04 4.61
N VAL A 82 3.75 5.81 4.01
CA VAL A 82 3.47 6.24 2.62
C VAL A 82 3.57 7.76 2.50
N TYR A 83 3.04 8.50 3.48
CA TYR A 83 3.15 9.95 3.55
C TYR A 83 4.60 10.41 3.65
N LYS A 84 5.42 9.78 4.51
CA LYS A 84 6.86 10.09 4.63
C LYS A 84 7.61 9.88 3.32
N GLU A 85 7.33 8.79 2.61
CA GLU A 85 7.91 8.55 1.28
C GLU A 85 7.45 9.61 0.26
N ALA A 86 6.16 9.99 0.31
CA ALA A 86 5.61 11.02 -0.54
C ALA A 86 6.27 12.38 -0.29
N GLN A 87 6.43 12.76 0.99
CA GLN A 87 7.08 14.00 1.42
C GLN A 87 8.56 14.03 1.01
N ALA A 88 9.29 12.92 1.17
CA ALA A 88 10.69 12.80 0.74
C ALA A 88 10.85 13.01 -0.78
N ARG A 89 9.81 12.70 -1.56
CA ARG A 89 9.74 12.94 -3.01
C ARG A 89 8.99 14.23 -3.38
N GLN A 90 8.70 15.10 -2.40
CA GLN A 90 8.06 16.40 -2.58
C GLN A 90 6.62 16.33 -3.14
N TYR A 91 5.90 15.23 -2.88
CA TYR A 91 4.46 15.17 -3.09
C TYR A 91 3.71 15.82 -1.92
N ASN A 92 2.57 16.43 -2.23
CA ASN A 92 1.71 17.13 -1.27
C ASN A 92 0.50 16.27 -0.90
N PHE A 93 0.72 15.15 -0.21
CA PHE A 93 -0.37 14.36 0.36
C PHE A 93 -0.92 15.05 1.61
N ASP A 94 -2.22 14.92 1.84
CA ASP A 94 -2.91 15.52 2.99
C ASP A 94 -2.62 14.73 4.27
N ASP A 95 -1.85 15.31 5.19
CA ASP A 95 -1.44 14.71 6.45
C ASP A 95 -2.60 14.59 7.47
N THR A 96 -3.70 15.32 7.27
CA THR A 96 -4.92 15.19 8.10
C THR A 96 -5.66 13.87 7.88
N LYS A 97 -5.28 13.12 6.83
CA LYS A 97 -5.96 11.86 6.47
C LYS A 97 -5.55 10.67 7.35
N PHE A 98 -4.51 10.78 8.16
CA PHE A 98 -4.10 9.76 9.13
C PHE A 98 -3.84 10.36 10.51
N GLU A 99 -3.78 9.48 11.51
CA GLU A 99 -3.52 9.85 12.90
C GLU A 99 -2.17 9.24 13.27
N SER A 100 -1.21 10.04 13.75
CA SER A 100 0.06 9.49 14.25
C SER A 100 -0.18 8.90 15.64
N ILE A 101 -0.05 7.58 15.73
CA ILE A 101 -0.35 6.81 16.94
C ILE A 101 0.95 6.16 17.44
N PRO A 102 1.40 6.48 18.67
CA PRO A 102 2.60 5.89 19.26
C PRO A 102 2.59 4.36 19.33
N GLY A 103 3.80 3.79 19.40
CA GLY A 103 4.02 2.35 19.33
C GLY A 103 4.25 1.87 17.89
N GLN A 104 4.72 0.64 17.72
CA GLN A 104 4.90 0.04 16.40
C GLN A 104 4.17 -1.29 16.35
N LEU A 105 3.31 -1.45 15.35
CA LEU A 105 2.71 -2.73 15.03
C LEU A 105 3.53 -3.42 13.94
N LEU A 106 3.72 -4.72 14.12
CA LEU A 106 4.36 -5.58 13.14
C LEU A 106 3.38 -6.68 12.73
N LEU A 107 2.97 -6.65 11.47
CA LEU A 107 2.13 -7.66 10.85
C LEU A 107 3.06 -8.63 10.10
N PRO A 108 2.85 -9.95 10.21
CA PRO A 108 3.62 -10.89 9.41
C PRO A 108 3.29 -10.70 7.92
N VAL A 109 4.31 -10.88 7.07
CA VAL A 109 4.14 -11.09 5.63
C VAL A 109 5.12 -12.17 5.19
N THR A 110 4.66 -13.10 4.37
CA THR A 110 5.55 -14.17 3.89
C THR A 110 6.59 -13.66 2.88
N GLU A 111 7.77 -14.28 2.88
CA GLU A 111 8.78 -14.08 1.85
C GLU A 111 8.23 -14.30 0.43
N GLY A 112 7.38 -15.32 0.26
CA GLY A 112 6.73 -15.63 -1.01
C GLY A 112 5.86 -14.48 -1.51
N GLN A 113 5.06 -13.87 -0.63
CA GLN A 113 4.23 -12.71 -0.98
C GLN A 113 5.09 -11.50 -1.35
N VAL A 114 6.14 -11.21 -0.59
CA VAL A 114 7.04 -10.08 -0.89
C VAL A 114 7.69 -10.24 -2.26
N LYS A 115 8.22 -11.44 -2.58
CA LYS A 115 8.81 -11.74 -3.89
C LYS A 115 7.78 -11.64 -5.02
N TYR A 116 6.57 -12.12 -4.78
CA TYR A 116 5.47 -12.05 -5.74
C TYR A 116 5.08 -10.60 -6.05
N GLU A 117 4.87 -9.78 -5.01
CA GLU A 117 4.52 -8.38 -5.14
C GLU A 117 5.63 -7.60 -5.84
N PHE A 118 6.88 -7.80 -5.45
CA PHE A 118 8.01 -7.13 -6.09
C PHE A 118 8.12 -7.48 -7.58
N SER A 119 7.90 -8.75 -7.94
CA SER A 119 7.86 -9.18 -9.34
C SER A 119 6.71 -8.52 -10.11
N HIS A 120 5.54 -8.36 -9.49
CA HIS A 120 4.40 -7.63 -10.08
C HIS A 120 4.72 -6.15 -10.28
N LEU A 121 5.37 -5.52 -9.32
CA LEU A 121 5.83 -4.15 -9.46
C LEU A 121 6.82 -4.02 -10.61
N LEU A 122 7.84 -4.89 -10.71
CA LEU A 122 8.83 -4.83 -11.79
C LEU A 122 8.18 -4.93 -13.18
N LYS A 123 7.14 -5.76 -13.35
CA LYS A 123 6.36 -5.80 -14.61
C LYS A 123 5.73 -4.44 -14.92
N LYS A 124 5.06 -3.82 -13.93
CA LYS A 124 4.45 -2.48 -14.09
C LYS A 124 5.49 -1.40 -14.38
N LEU A 125 6.63 -1.44 -13.71
CA LEU A 125 7.72 -0.46 -13.91
C LEU A 125 8.34 -0.59 -15.30
N ARG A 126 8.52 -1.80 -15.83
CA ARG A 126 9.10 -2.00 -17.17
C ARG A 126 8.34 -1.22 -18.25
N GLU A 127 7.03 -1.08 -18.10
CA GLU A 127 6.17 -0.37 -19.04
C GLU A 127 6.08 1.13 -18.76
N ARG A 128 6.11 1.55 -17.48
CA ARG A 128 5.75 2.92 -17.06
C ARG A 128 6.94 3.78 -16.64
N ASP A 129 8.01 3.16 -16.17
CA ASP A 129 9.20 3.81 -15.63
C ASP A 129 10.42 2.87 -15.77
N ILE A 130 10.99 2.87 -16.98
CA ILE A 130 12.14 2.01 -17.31
C ILE A 130 13.38 2.33 -16.46
N VAL A 131 13.53 3.57 -16.00
CA VAL A 131 14.65 4.00 -15.15
C VAL A 131 14.56 3.31 -13.79
N ARG A 132 13.39 3.34 -13.14
CA ARG A 132 13.16 2.61 -11.88
C ARG A 132 13.24 1.10 -12.07
N TYR A 133 12.70 0.58 -13.17
CA TYR A 133 12.82 -0.85 -13.48
C TYR A 133 14.30 -1.27 -13.50
N ASN A 134 15.15 -0.54 -14.23
CA ASN A 134 16.58 -0.84 -14.32
C ASN A 134 17.31 -0.67 -12.97
N ALA A 135 16.86 0.27 -12.13
CA ALA A 135 17.43 0.46 -10.80
C ALA A 135 17.11 -0.69 -9.83
N PHE A 136 16.01 -1.42 -10.04
CA PHE A 136 15.50 -2.42 -9.09
C PHE A 136 15.52 -3.86 -9.62
N VAL A 137 15.62 -4.06 -10.92
CA VAL A 137 15.77 -5.40 -11.50
C VAL A 137 17.04 -6.06 -10.93
N GLY A 138 16.91 -7.31 -10.48
CA GLY A 138 18.01 -8.05 -9.83
C GLY A 138 18.23 -7.73 -8.36
N THR A 139 17.38 -6.90 -7.72
CA THR A 139 17.40 -6.69 -6.27
C THR A 139 17.23 -8.03 -5.54
N GLY A 140 18.26 -8.44 -4.78
CA GLY A 140 18.26 -9.70 -4.01
C GLY A 140 17.55 -9.60 -2.66
N ILE A 141 17.64 -8.44 -1.99
CA ILE A 141 16.99 -8.17 -0.70
C ILE A 141 15.93 -7.09 -0.91
N ILE A 142 14.67 -7.47 -0.72
CA ILE A 142 13.51 -6.59 -0.89
C ILE A 142 13.10 -6.05 0.47
N ASP A 143 13.17 -4.73 0.62
CA ASP A 143 12.69 -4.08 1.84
C ASP A 143 11.17 -4.09 1.90
N VAL A 144 10.64 -4.41 3.06
CA VAL A 144 9.21 -4.36 3.35
C VAL A 144 8.83 -3.01 3.94
N HIS A 145 7.54 -2.66 3.83
CA HIS A 145 6.98 -1.55 4.55
C HIS A 145 7.17 -1.75 6.06
N LYS A 146 7.48 -0.69 6.82
CA LYS A 146 7.86 -0.74 8.26
C LYS A 146 6.83 -1.33 9.23
N ILE A 147 5.60 -1.58 8.76
CA ILE A 147 4.56 -2.22 9.57
C ILE A 147 4.57 -3.73 9.38
N PHE A 148 5.39 -4.24 8.46
CA PHE A 148 5.49 -5.66 8.18
C PHE A 148 6.81 -6.23 8.66
N MET A 149 6.75 -7.46 9.14
CA MET A 149 7.90 -8.30 9.42
C MET A 149 7.86 -9.47 8.44
N MET A 150 8.94 -9.64 7.68
CA MET A 150 9.06 -10.75 6.75
C MET A 150 9.24 -12.07 7.53
N VAL A 151 8.45 -13.08 7.19
CA VAL A 151 8.53 -14.43 7.77
C VAL A 151 8.65 -15.48 6.65
N PRO A 152 9.29 -16.64 6.91
CA PRO A 152 9.32 -17.72 5.93
C PRO A 152 7.91 -18.19 5.56
N GLY A 153 7.64 -18.39 4.26
CA GLY A 153 6.34 -18.88 3.79
C GLY A 153 6.12 -18.71 2.29
N SER A 154 5.11 -19.41 1.77
CA SER A 154 4.64 -19.30 0.38
C SER A 154 3.88 -17.99 0.14
N ILE A 155 3.46 -17.74 -1.10
CA ILE A 155 2.52 -16.65 -1.43
C ILE A 155 1.30 -16.74 -0.51
N GLU A 156 0.79 -15.59 -0.09
CA GLU A 156 -0.32 -15.52 0.85
C GLU A 156 -1.61 -16.05 0.20
N PRO A 157 -2.44 -16.82 0.91
CA PRO A 157 -3.59 -17.51 0.30
C PRO A 157 -4.60 -16.59 -0.39
N TRP A 158 -4.63 -15.31 0.00
CA TRP A 158 -5.54 -14.34 -0.60
C TRP A 158 -5.17 -13.95 -2.03
N GLU A 159 -3.90 -14.06 -2.41
CA GLU A 159 -3.44 -13.70 -3.75
C GLU A 159 -3.92 -14.70 -4.81
N LEU A 160 -4.22 -15.94 -4.38
CA LEU A 160 -4.79 -16.98 -5.24
C LEU A 160 -6.29 -16.79 -5.53
N LEU A 161 -6.95 -15.87 -4.81
CA LEU A 161 -8.39 -15.63 -4.89
C LEU A 161 -8.73 -14.32 -5.63
N SER A 162 -7.72 -13.56 -6.07
CA SER A 162 -7.83 -12.26 -6.74
C SER A 162 -7.60 -12.33 -8.24
#